data_AF-A0A9P6IRA9-F1
#
_entry.id   AF-A0A9P6IRA9-F1
#
_cell.length_a   1.000
_cell.length_b   1.000
_cell.length_c   1.000
_cell.angle_alpha   90.00
_cell.angle_beta   90.00
_cell.angle_gamma   90.00
#
_symmetry.space_group_name_H-M   'P 1'
#
loop_
_entity.id
_entity.type
_entity.pdbx_description
1 polymer ?
#
loop_
_entity_poly.entity_id
_entity_poly.type
_entity_poly.pdbx_seq_one_letter_code
_entity_poly.pdbx_strand_id
1 'polypeptide(L)'
;RRDRVLSSLYIVRADNSAIVRQASLAVWKSLVTNTPRTLREILPTMMSMIIRNLASVSYDRRMVAARTLGDLVRKLGESVLSEIIPILESGLESSESDTRQGVCVGLSEIMATAGKVHVTDYVDSIIPAVRKALLDESPDVREAAAQAFDTLHQCVGPKAIDEILPSLLANLHTGDKSEYALEGLKEIMAVRSNVVFPVLIPTLIAQPITTFNARALGSLVSVAGAALNRRLTNILAALIQSQVSETDSETLEALETTITALLQSIDNADGTHTLIMMLFELVKSEDASRRSSGCNILATFCNESTQDISRHISDWIRVLINLLDDRTQTVVVSALAALNAVTRTVRKDELEGLVQSVRRSVRAVGIPGVDLPGFCLPKGIAPLLPIFLQGLMNGSNAIREASALGIGDLIQRTSADALKPFVTQIT
;
A
#
# COMPACT_ATOMS: atom_id res chain seq x y z
N ARG A 1 -12.61 47.84 -7.77
CA ARG A 1 -11.23 48.38 -7.54
C ARG A 1 -10.94 48.60 -6.06
N ARG A 2 -11.82 49.29 -5.30
CA ARG A 2 -11.70 49.47 -3.84
C ARG A 2 -11.53 48.15 -3.08
N ASP A 3 -12.43 47.19 -3.28
CA ASP A 3 -12.45 45.95 -2.49
C ASP A 3 -11.22 45.09 -2.71
N ARG A 4 -10.70 45.07 -3.95
CA ARG A 4 -9.44 44.40 -4.29
C ARG A 4 -8.25 45.01 -3.56
N VAL A 5 -8.19 46.34 -3.45
CA VAL A 5 -7.10 47.03 -2.74
C VAL A 5 -7.19 46.76 -1.24
N LEU A 6 -8.38 46.87 -0.65
CA LEU A 6 -8.59 46.57 0.78
C LEU A 6 -8.31 45.10 1.09
N SER A 7 -8.75 44.18 0.23
CA SER A 7 -8.48 42.74 0.39
C SER A 7 -6.98 42.44 0.32
N SER A 8 -6.28 43.02 -0.66
CA SER A 8 -4.81 42.89 -0.77
C SER A 8 -4.11 43.43 0.47
N LEU A 9 -4.50 44.62 0.93
CA LEU A 9 -3.95 45.23 2.14
C LEU A 9 -4.19 44.36 3.37
N TYR A 10 -5.37 43.75 3.50
CA TYR A 10 -5.68 42.87 4.61
C TYR A 10 -4.86 41.58 4.57
N ILE A 11 -4.74 40.93 3.41
CA ILE A 11 -3.94 39.71 3.22
C ILE A 11 -2.46 39.96 3.58
N VAL A 12 -1.89 41.08 3.15
CA VAL A 12 -0.49 41.44 3.41
C VAL A 12 -0.21 41.70 4.91
N ARG A 13 -1.24 41.83 5.76
CA ARG A 13 -1.04 41.85 7.22
C ARG A 13 -0.52 40.54 7.80
N ALA A 14 -0.67 39.44 7.06
CA ALA A 14 -0.16 38.12 7.44
C ALA A 14 1.20 37.78 6.79
N ASP A 15 1.85 38.75 6.12
CA ASP A 15 3.14 38.59 5.44
C ASP A 15 4.24 38.03 6.36
N ASN A 16 5.23 37.33 5.81
CA ASN A 16 6.34 36.79 6.60
C ASN A 16 7.28 37.87 7.15
N SER A 17 7.40 39.02 6.47
CA SER A 17 8.17 40.17 6.92
C SER A 17 7.44 40.98 7.99
N ALA A 18 8.04 41.10 9.17
CA ALA A 18 7.47 41.87 10.28
C ALA A 18 7.26 43.35 9.92
N ILE A 19 8.16 43.93 9.12
CA ILE A 19 8.06 45.33 8.67
C ILE A 19 6.82 45.52 7.79
N VAL A 20 6.58 44.58 6.87
CA VAL A 20 5.42 44.61 5.97
C VAL A 20 4.12 44.44 6.75
N ARG A 21 4.08 43.53 7.74
CA ARG A 21 2.92 43.37 8.63
C ARG A 21 2.60 44.63 9.43
N GLN A 22 3.62 45.29 10.01
CA GLN A 22 3.43 46.50 10.79
C GLN A 22 2.94 47.66 9.92
N ALA A 23 3.55 47.87 8.75
CA ALA A 23 3.17 48.92 7.82
C ALA A 23 1.73 48.73 7.30
N SER A 24 1.40 47.51 6.86
CA SER A 24 0.05 47.19 6.36
C SER A 24 -1.02 47.33 7.46
N LEU A 25 -0.72 46.94 8.70
CA LEU A 25 -1.61 47.13 9.84
C LEU A 25 -1.85 48.61 10.15
N ALA A 26 -0.80 49.45 10.09
CA ALA A 26 -0.92 50.89 10.31
C ALA A 26 -1.81 51.55 9.25
N VAL A 27 -1.60 51.22 7.96
CA VAL A 27 -2.43 51.70 6.85
C VAL A 27 -3.88 51.19 6.97
N TRP A 28 -4.09 49.93 7.39
CA TRP A 28 -5.44 49.41 7.61
C TRP A 28 -6.18 50.20 8.68
N LYS A 29 -5.53 50.49 9.82
CA LYS A 29 -6.14 51.23 10.93
C LYS A 29 -6.46 52.69 10.56
N SER A 30 -5.71 53.32 9.66
CA SER A 30 -6.01 54.68 9.22
C SER A 30 -7.16 54.75 8.21
N LEU A 31 -7.33 53.71 7.39
CA LEU A 31 -8.35 53.67 6.33
C LEU A 31 -9.68 53.04 6.78
N VAL A 32 -9.64 52.09 7.72
CA VAL A 32 -10.80 51.27 8.08
C VAL A 32 -11.20 51.51 9.54
N THR A 33 -12.33 52.20 9.72
CA THR A 33 -12.87 52.54 11.04
C THR A 33 -13.59 51.36 11.69
N ASN A 34 -14.35 50.56 10.91
CA ASN A 34 -15.05 49.37 11.40
C ASN A 34 -14.56 48.12 10.67
N THR A 35 -13.55 47.47 11.26
CA THR A 35 -12.92 46.29 10.64
C THR A 35 -13.92 45.15 10.38
N PRO A 36 -14.72 44.67 11.36
CA PRO A 36 -15.66 43.56 11.10
C PRO A 36 -16.66 43.83 9.98
N ARG A 37 -17.20 45.05 9.90
CA ARG A 37 -18.15 45.43 8.84
C ARG A 37 -17.46 45.45 7.47
N THR A 38 -16.32 46.14 7.37
CA THR A 38 -15.59 46.24 6.11
C THR A 38 -15.10 44.88 5.61
N LEU A 39 -14.71 43.98 6.51
CA LEU A 39 -14.31 42.62 6.14
C LEU A 39 -15.47 41.83 5.52
N ARG A 40 -16.69 41.91 6.06
CA ARG A 40 -17.88 41.30 5.44
C ARG A 40 -18.18 41.89 4.07
N GLU A 41 -18.10 43.23 3.93
CA GLU A 41 -18.34 43.92 2.66
C GLU A 41 -17.38 43.47 1.53
N ILE A 42 -16.10 43.21 1.87
CA ILE A 42 -15.09 42.81 0.87
C ILE A 42 -14.86 41.29 0.82
N LEU A 43 -15.59 40.50 1.63
CA LEU A 43 -15.36 39.07 1.83
C LEU A 43 -15.32 38.27 0.52
N PRO A 44 -16.24 38.43 -0.45
CA PRO A 44 -16.19 37.67 -1.70
C PRO A 44 -14.91 37.92 -2.51
N THR A 45 -14.48 39.19 -2.57
CA THR A 45 -13.22 39.55 -3.26
C THR A 45 -12.01 39.01 -2.50
N MET A 46 -12.04 39.09 -1.17
CA MET A 46 -10.95 38.59 -0.34
C MET A 46 -10.80 37.07 -0.44
N MET A 47 -11.90 36.33 -0.39
CA MET A 47 -11.90 34.88 -0.54
C MET A 47 -11.38 34.44 -1.91
N SER A 48 -11.79 35.11 -2.99
CA SER A 48 -11.24 34.82 -4.34
C SER A 48 -9.72 34.99 -4.41
N MET A 49 -9.18 36.01 -3.73
CA MET A 49 -7.73 36.23 -3.64
C MET A 49 -7.02 35.21 -2.74
N ILE A 50 -7.64 34.84 -1.61
CA ILE A 50 -7.12 33.82 -0.69
C ILE A 50 -7.06 32.46 -1.37
N ILE A 51 -8.15 32.00 -1.99
CA ILE A 51 -8.23 30.69 -2.68
C ILE A 51 -7.13 30.58 -3.74
N ARG A 52 -6.96 31.62 -4.57
CA ARG A 52 -5.88 31.67 -5.58
C ARG A 52 -4.49 31.60 -4.96
N ASN A 53 -4.28 32.25 -3.81
CA ASN A 53 -2.98 32.23 -3.13
C ASN A 53 -2.72 30.90 -2.40
N LEU A 54 -3.76 30.22 -1.90
CA LEU A 54 -3.67 28.89 -1.27
C LEU A 54 -3.23 27.81 -2.27
N ALA A 55 -3.56 27.98 -3.54
CA ALA A 55 -3.13 27.11 -4.63
C ALA A 55 -1.78 27.52 -5.27
N SER A 56 -1.12 28.55 -4.74
CA SER A 56 0.09 29.05 -5.36
C SER A 56 1.28 28.11 -5.12
N VAL A 57 2.12 27.93 -6.14
CA VAL A 57 3.44 27.28 -5.98
C VAL A 57 4.34 27.99 -4.95
N SER A 58 4.11 29.28 -4.69
CA SER A 58 4.85 30.04 -3.68
C SER A 58 4.40 29.64 -2.28
N TYR A 59 5.30 29.00 -1.53
CA TYR A 59 5.10 28.66 -0.12
C TYR A 59 4.69 29.87 0.72
N ASP A 60 5.35 31.03 0.50
CA ASP A 60 5.01 32.26 1.21
C ASP A 60 3.57 32.71 0.95
N ARG A 61 3.12 32.71 -0.31
CA ARG A 61 1.73 33.08 -0.64
C ARG A 61 0.72 32.14 -0.01
N ARG A 62 0.99 30.82 -0.01
CA ARG A 62 0.14 29.82 0.65
C ARG A 62 0.06 30.08 2.16
N MET A 63 1.19 30.30 2.82
CA MET A 63 1.23 30.60 4.25
C MET A 63 0.47 31.88 4.60
N VAL A 64 0.67 32.96 3.84
CA VAL A 64 -0.01 34.24 4.07
C VAL A 64 -1.52 34.09 3.89
N ALA A 65 -1.95 33.36 2.86
CA ALA A 65 -3.37 33.11 2.60
C ALA A 65 -4.02 32.26 3.70
N ALA A 66 -3.38 31.16 4.13
CA ALA A 66 -3.86 30.31 5.21
C ALA A 66 -4.00 31.09 6.53
N ARG A 67 -2.96 31.84 6.92
CA ARG A 67 -3.00 32.71 8.11
C ARG A 67 -4.10 33.75 8.01
N THR A 68 -4.27 34.38 6.85
CA THR A 68 -5.33 35.37 6.63
C THR A 68 -6.71 34.75 6.79
N LEU A 69 -6.93 33.55 6.23
CA LEU A 69 -8.18 32.82 6.36
C LEU A 69 -8.49 32.48 7.82
N GLY A 70 -7.50 31.94 8.55
CA GLY A 70 -7.65 31.68 9.98
C GLY A 70 -7.90 32.95 10.79
N ASP A 71 -7.25 34.06 10.47
CA ASP A 71 -7.49 35.36 11.10
C ASP A 71 -8.91 35.89 10.81
N LEU A 72 -9.45 35.68 9.61
CA LEU A 72 -10.83 36.04 9.27
C LEU A 72 -11.83 35.26 10.11
N VAL A 73 -11.68 33.93 10.18
CA VAL A 73 -12.54 33.06 10.99
C VAL A 73 -12.47 33.46 12.46
N ARG A 74 -11.28 33.68 13.00
CA ARG A 74 -11.09 34.12 14.41
C ARG A 74 -11.67 35.52 14.67
N LYS A 75 -11.60 36.44 13.70
CA LYS A 75 -12.01 37.85 13.90
C LYS A 75 -13.50 38.07 13.71
N LEU A 76 -14.12 37.37 12.76
CA LEU A 76 -15.53 37.50 12.44
C LEU A 76 -16.41 36.49 13.17
N GLY A 77 -15.80 35.46 13.75
CA GLY A 77 -16.47 34.40 14.49
C GLY A 77 -17.26 33.47 13.57
N GLU A 78 -18.04 32.58 14.19
CA GLU A 78 -18.81 31.53 13.53
C GLU A 78 -19.73 32.02 12.40
N SER A 79 -20.34 33.20 12.55
CA SER A 79 -21.29 33.74 11.55
C SER A 79 -20.69 33.91 10.16
N VAL A 80 -19.35 34.00 10.05
CA VAL A 80 -18.68 34.12 8.75
C VAL A 80 -18.64 32.81 7.99
N LEU A 81 -18.76 31.66 8.66
CA LEU A 81 -18.70 30.34 8.01
C LEU A 81 -19.88 30.13 7.06
N SER A 82 -21.08 30.60 7.43
CA SER A 82 -22.24 30.60 6.51
C SER A 82 -22.06 31.46 5.27
N GLU A 83 -21.10 32.41 5.27
CA GLU A 83 -20.76 33.22 4.10
C GLU A 83 -19.59 32.61 3.31
N ILE A 84 -18.59 32.03 4.00
CA ILE A 84 -17.39 31.46 3.39
C ILE A 84 -17.65 30.11 2.71
N ILE A 85 -18.42 29.23 3.34
CA ILE A 85 -18.66 27.87 2.83
C ILE A 85 -19.31 27.89 1.44
N PRO A 86 -20.36 28.69 1.18
CA PRO A 86 -20.93 28.80 -0.17
C PRO A 86 -19.94 29.30 -1.22
N ILE A 87 -19.00 30.19 -0.85
CA ILE A 87 -17.95 30.67 -1.76
C ILE A 87 -16.99 29.53 -2.12
N LEU A 88 -16.64 28.69 -1.14
CA LEU A 88 -15.78 27.52 -1.36
C LEU A 88 -16.49 26.47 -2.22
N GLU A 89 -17.74 26.14 -1.92
CA GLU A 89 -18.56 25.24 -2.74
C GLU A 89 -18.62 25.70 -4.20
N SER A 90 -18.88 26.99 -4.44
CA SER A 90 -18.84 27.57 -5.79
C SER A 90 -17.45 27.49 -6.43
N GLY A 91 -16.37 27.59 -5.63
CA GLY A 91 -15.00 27.46 -6.11
C GLY A 91 -14.65 26.05 -6.59
N LEU A 92 -15.29 25.01 -6.05
CA LEU A 92 -15.16 23.62 -6.52
C LEU A 92 -15.81 23.38 -7.89
N GLU A 93 -16.61 24.32 -8.40
CA GLU A 93 -17.16 24.29 -9.77
C GLU A 93 -16.24 24.99 -10.79
N SER A 94 -15.09 25.51 -10.37
CA SER A 94 -14.17 26.20 -11.27
C SER A 94 -13.55 25.24 -12.30
N SER A 95 -13.37 25.72 -13.53
CA SER A 95 -12.59 25.01 -14.56
C SER A 95 -11.11 24.90 -14.19
N GLU A 96 -10.59 25.80 -13.35
CA GLU A 96 -9.18 25.85 -12.98
C GLU A 96 -8.88 24.92 -11.80
N SER A 97 -8.03 23.91 -12.00
CA SER A 97 -7.61 22.96 -10.96
C SER A 97 -7.01 23.67 -9.75
N ASP A 98 -6.19 24.70 -9.96
CA ASP A 98 -5.59 25.49 -8.89
C ASP A 98 -6.69 26.08 -7.98
N THR A 99 -7.78 26.61 -8.55
CA THR A 99 -8.86 27.17 -7.74
C THR A 99 -9.52 26.10 -6.87
N ARG A 100 -9.78 24.91 -7.45
CA ARG A 100 -10.38 23.78 -6.72
C ARG A 100 -9.44 23.24 -5.63
N GLN A 101 -8.14 23.18 -5.89
CA GLN A 101 -7.12 22.81 -4.92
C GLN A 101 -7.09 23.81 -3.76
N GLY A 102 -7.04 25.11 -4.07
CA GLY A 102 -7.06 26.18 -3.08
C GLY A 102 -8.31 26.15 -2.21
N VAL A 103 -9.45 25.72 -2.75
CA VAL A 103 -10.66 25.46 -1.97
C VAL A 103 -10.45 24.33 -0.96
N CYS A 104 -9.89 23.20 -1.37
CA CYS A 104 -9.65 22.05 -0.47
C CYS A 104 -8.72 22.44 0.69
N VAL A 105 -7.64 23.15 0.38
CA VAL A 105 -6.73 23.70 1.40
C VAL A 105 -7.47 24.68 2.32
N GLY A 106 -8.33 25.53 1.76
CA GLY A 106 -9.15 26.48 2.52
C GLY A 106 -10.14 25.80 3.46
N LEU A 107 -10.81 24.73 3.02
CA LEU A 107 -11.68 23.91 3.87
C LEU A 107 -10.91 23.32 5.05
N SER A 108 -9.73 22.76 4.79
CA SER A 108 -8.84 22.21 5.83
C SER A 108 -8.46 23.28 6.88
N GLU A 109 -8.03 24.46 6.43
CA GLU A 109 -7.64 25.57 7.32
C GLU A 109 -8.83 26.09 8.16
N ILE A 110 -10.02 26.16 7.56
CA ILE A 110 -11.24 26.57 8.27
C ILE A 110 -11.59 25.54 9.34
N MET A 111 -11.56 24.25 9.02
CA MET A 111 -11.86 23.19 9.99
C MET A 111 -10.87 23.20 11.15
N ALA A 112 -9.58 23.37 10.86
CA ALA A 112 -8.54 23.49 11.87
C ALA A 112 -8.73 24.73 12.77
N THR A 113 -9.18 25.85 12.20
CA THR A 113 -9.33 27.12 12.93
C THR A 113 -10.65 27.24 13.71
N ALA A 114 -11.76 26.80 13.12
CA ALA A 114 -13.10 26.94 13.71
C ALA A 114 -13.28 26.00 14.92
N GLY A 115 -12.57 24.87 14.96
CA GLY A 115 -12.70 23.90 16.04
C GLY A 115 -13.93 23.00 15.91
N LYS A 116 -13.95 21.91 16.68
CA LYS A 116 -14.83 20.75 16.43
C LYS A 116 -16.33 21.07 16.47
N VAL A 117 -16.76 21.92 17.40
CA VAL A 117 -18.18 22.27 17.58
C VAL A 117 -18.72 22.91 16.30
N HIS A 118 -18.09 23.98 15.84
CA HIS A 118 -18.53 24.71 14.66
C HIS A 118 -18.38 23.91 13.37
N VAL A 119 -17.36 23.05 13.23
CA VAL A 119 -17.26 22.15 12.08
C VAL A 119 -18.46 21.20 12.00
N THR A 120 -19.00 20.78 13.15
CA THR A 120 -20.16 19.89 13.21
C THR A 120 -21.42 20.56 12.66
N ASP A 121 -21.60 21.87 12.90
CA ASP A 121 -22.78 22.63 12.44
C ASP A 121 -22.82 22.79 10.90
N TYR A 122 -21.68 22.66 10.24
CA TYR A 122 -21.55 22.79 8.79
C TYR A 122 -21.14 21.48 8.10
N VAL A 123 -21.15 20.36 8.81
CA VAL A 123 -20.66 19.07 8.31
C VAL A 123 -21.44 18.61 7.07
N ASP A 124 -22.74 18.91 7.00
CA ASP A 124 -23.62 18.52 5.90
C ASP A 124 -23.32 19.27 4.59
N SER A 125 -22.58 20.39 4.66
CA SER A 125 -22.01 21.10 3.51
C SER A 125 -20.57 20.68 3.22
N ILE A 126 -19.76 20.50 4.27
CA ILE A 126 -18.34 20.18 4.12
C ILE A 126 -18.12 18.76 3.58
N ILE A 127 -18.87 17.76 4.05
CA ILE A 127 -18.74 16.37 3.59
C ILE A 127 -18.95 16.26 2.07
N PRO A 128 -20.05 16.78 1.48
CA PRO A 128 -20.23 16.78 0.03
C PRO A 128 -19.10 17.46 -0.73
N ALA A 129 -18.57 18.58 -0.22
CA ALA A 129 -17.48 19.31 -0.84
C ALA A 129 -16.18 18.48 -0.89
N VAL A 130 -15.78 17.88 0.25
CA VAL A 130 -14.60 17.00 0.33
C VAL A 130 -14.79 15.77 -0.55
N ARG A 131 -15.96 15.13 -0.50
CA ARG A 131 -16.30 13.96 -1.32
C ARG A 131 -16.21 14.27 -2.82
N LYS A 132 -16.69 15.43 -3.26
CA LYS A 132 -16.60 15.85 -4.65
C LYS A 132 -15.15 16.03 -5.08
N ALA A 133 -14.34 16.69 -4.25
CA ALA A 133 -12.94 16.96 -4.55
C ALA A 133 -12.05 15.70 -4.55
N LEU A 134 -12.41 14.66 -3.78
CA LEU A 134 -11.75 13.35 -3.84
C LEU A 134 -11.97 12.62 -5.17
N LEU A 135 -13.00 13.01 -5.94
CA LEU A 135 -13.32 12.50 -7.29
C LEU A 135 -12.90 13.48 -8.39
N ASP A 136 -12.01 14.42 -8.08
CA ASP A 136 -11.50 15.39 -9.05
C ASP A 136 -10.54 14.74 -10.05
N GLU A 137 -10.50 15.27 -11.27
CA GLU A 137 -9.58 14.82 -12.32
C GLU A 137 -8.11 15.16 -11.98
N SER A 138 -7.88 16.26 -11.26
CA SER A 138 -6.54 16.73 -10.91
C SER A 138 -6.00 15.99 -9.68
N PRO A 139 -4.79 15.40 -9.75
CA PRO A 139 -4.17 14.74 -8.60
C PRO A 139 -3.92 15.72 -7.44
N ASP A 140 -3.49 16.96 -7.74
CA ASP A 140 -3.23 17.98 -6.72
C ASP A 140 -4.48 18.34 -5.92
N VAL A 141 -5.65 18.32 -6.56
CA VAL A 141 -6.94 18.53 -5.89
C VAL A 141 -7.29 17.35 -5.01
N ARG A 142 -7.09 16.10 -5.47
CA ARG A 142 -7.35 14.89 -4.68
C ARG A 142 -6.46 14.79 -3.44
N GLU A 143 -5.17 15.11 -3.58
CA GLU A 143 -4.23 15.16 -2.45
C GLU A 143 -4.69 16.20 -1.41
N ALA A 144 -5.01 17.42 -1.86
CA ALA A 144 -5.51 18.47 -0.98
C ALA A 144 -6.86 18.08 -0.33
N ALA A 145 -7.72 17.38 -1.04
CA ALA A 145 -8.98 16.85 -0.52
C ALA A 145 -8.77 15.75 0.52
N ALA A 146 -7.74 14.90 0.38
CA ALA A 146 -7.39 13.91 1.39
C ALA A 146 -6.85 14.54 2.68
N GLN A 147 -6.09 15.64 2.58
CA GLN A 147 -5.71 16.44 3.75
C GLN A 147 -6.91 17.11 4.43
N ALA A 148 -7.87 17.60 3.63
CA ALA A 148 -9.14 18.10 4.16
C ALA A 148 -9.97 16.99 4.82
N PHE A 149 -10.03 15.80 4.21
CA PHE A 149 -10.67 14.61 4.79
C PHE A 149 -10.05 14.26 6.14
N ASP A 150 -8.72 14.30 6.25
CA ASP A 150 -8.06 14.00 7.52
C ASP A 150 -8.45 14.99 8.62
N THR A 151 -8.40 16.28 8.33
CA THR A 151 -8.80 17.33 9.28
C THR A 151 -10.26 17.18 9.66
N LEU A 152 -11.13 16.90 8.69
CA LEU A 152 -12.54 16.61 8.93
C LEU A 152 -12.72 15.40 9.87
N HIS A 153 -12.02 14.29 9.61
CA HIS A 153 -12.06 13.10 10.46
C HIS A 153 -11.55 13.39 11.88
N GLN A 154 -10.54 14.25 12.06
CA GLN A 154 -10.10 14.67 13.40
C GLN A 154 -11.17 15.49 14.16
N CYS A 155 -12.01 16.22 13.42
CA CYS A 155 -13.11 17.02 13.96
C CYS A 155 -14.35 16.19 14.28
N VAL A 156 -14.85 15.38 13.34
CA VAL A 156 -16.15 14.68 13.43
C VAL A 156 -16.04 13.15 13.57
N GLY A 157 -14.83 12.60 13.56
CA GLY A 157 -14.58 11.18 13.82
C GLY A 157 -15.18 10.26 12.74
N PRO A 158 -15.73 9.09 13.13
CA PRO A 158 -16.23 8.07 12.22
C PRO A 158 -17.27 8.56 11.20
N LYS A 159 -18.05 9.60 11.53
CA LYS A 159 -19.04 10.19 10.61
C LYS A 159 -18.43 10.57 9.25
N ALA A 160 -17.20 11.09 9.24
CA ALA A 160 -16.51 11.42 7.99
C ALA A 160 -16.25 10.17 7.12
N ILE A 161 -15.90 9.05 7.75
CA ILE A 161 -15.66 7.78 7.06
C ILE A 161 -16.97 7.20 6.54
N ASP A 162 -17.98 7.13 7.42
CA ASP A 162 -19.27 6.49 7.15
C ASP A 162 -20.05 7.18 6.02
N GLU A 163 -19.81 8.47 5.76
CA GLU A 163 -20.49 9.20 4.69
C GLU A 163 -19.66 9.38 3.40
N ILE A 164 -18.32 9.31 3.49
CA ILE A 164 -17.44 9.53 2.34
C ILE A 164 -17.07 8.20 1.68
N LEU A 165 -16.60 7.20 2.44
CA LEU A 165 -16.09 5.96 1.87
C LEU A 165 -17.15 5.16 1.10
N PRO A 166 -18.40 4.99 1.58
CA PRO A 166 -19.40 4.26 0.81
C PRO A 166 -19.70 4.88 -0.55
N SER A 167 -19.64 6.21 -0.64
CA SER A 167 -19.84 6.89 -1.93
C SER A 167 -18.66 6.69 -2.88
N LEU A 168 -17.42 6.75 -2.38
CA LEU A 168 -16.24 6.43 -3.20
C LEU A 168 -16.29 4.98 -3.67
N LEU A 169 -16.62 4.03 -2.79
CA LEU A 169 -16.79 2.62 -3.13
C LEU A 169 -17.92 2.39 -4.14
N ALA A 170 -19.03 3.11 -4.06
CA ALA A 170 -20.09 3.02 -5.06
C ALA A 170 -19.60 3.50 -6.43
N ASN A 171 -18.97 4.69 -6.49
CA ASN A 171 -18.41 5.24 -7.73
C ASN A 171 -17.30 4.37 -8.34
N LEU A 172 -16.58 3.65 -7.48
CA LEU A 172 -15.56 2.69 -7.88
C LEU A 172 -16.16 1.56 -8.76
N HIS A 173 -17.41 1.12 -8.50
CA HIS A 173 -18.06 0.02 -9.23
C HIS A 173 -18.94 0.47 -10.39
N THR A 174 -19.53 1.67 -10.34
CA THR A 174 -20.66 2.03 -11.22
C THR A 174 -20.46 3.27 -12.09
N GLY A 175 -19.30 3.93 -12.06
CA GLY A 175 -19.14 5.27 -12.65
C GLY A 175 -18.08 5.38 -13.75
N ASP A 176 -18.28 6.35 -14.65
CA ASP A 176 -17.26 6.89 -15.57
C ASP A 176 -16.04 7.49 -14.83
N LYS A 177 -16.14 7.64 -13.49
CA LYS A 177 -15.12 8.17 -12.59
C LYS A 177 -14.47 7.09 -11.70
N SER A 178 -14.55 5.82 -12.08
CA SER A 178 -14.00 4.71 -11.29
C SER A 178 -12.49 4.87 -11.03
N GLU A 179 -11.73 5.36 -12.02
CA GLU A 179 -10.31 5.67 -11.87
C GLU A 179 -10.06 6.76 -10.81
N TYR A 180 -10.79 7.87 -10.86
CA TYR A 180 -10.66 8.94 -9.87
C TYR A 180 -11.13 8.50 -8.48
N ALA A 181 -12.11 7.62 -8.39
CA ALA A 181 -12.53 7.04 -7.11
C ALA A 181 -11.42 6.18 -6.49
N LEU A 182 -10.74 5.36 -7.30
CA LEU A 182 -9.59 4.57 -6.83
C LEU A 182 -8.44 5.47 -6.38
N GLU A 183 -8.09 6.47 -7.18
CA GLU A 183 -7.03 7.42 -6.82
C GLU A 183 -7.40 8.24 -5.57
N GLY A 184 -8.65 8.70 -5.44
CA GLY A 184 -9.13 9.36 -4.22
C GLY A 184 -9.07 8.47 -2.98
N LEU A 185 -9.38 7.17 -3.11
CA LEU A 185 -9.20 6.19 -2.03
C LEU A 185 -7.72 5.99 -1.67
N LYS A 186 -6.82 6.00 -2.66
CA LYS A 186 -5.36 5.93 -2.41
C LYS A 186 -4.86 7.15 -1.65
N GLU A 187 -5.30 8.34 -2.01
CA GLU A 187 -4.94 9.58 -1.28
C GLU A 187 -5.42 9.54 0.18
N ILE A 188 -6.67 9.11 0.42
CA ILE A 188 -7.19 8.95 1.78
C ILE A 188 -6.39 7.88 2.56
N MET A 189 -6.06 6.77 1.91
CA MET A 189 -5.25 5.71 2.50
C MET A 189 -3.85 6.20 2.89
N ALA A 190 -3.21 7.03 2.07
CA ALA A 190 -1.90 7.61 2.37
C ALA A 190 -1.92 8.46 3.65
N VAL A 191 -3.04 9.12 3.95
CA VAL A 191 -3.16 9.96 5.15
C VAL A 191 -3.70 9.17 6.37
N ARG A 192 -4.60 8.20 6.18
CA ARG A 192 -5.32 7.50 7.27
C ARG A 192 -5.52 5.99 7.08
N SER A 193 -4.49 5.27 6.64
CA SER A 193 -4.56 3.81 6.38
C SER A 193 -5.12 2.98 7.55
N ASN A 194 -4.70 3.24 8.79
CA ASN A 194 -5.12 2.45 9.96
C ASN A 194 -6.64 2.46 10.23
N VAL A 195 -7.35 3.51 9.81
CA VAL A 195 -8.79 3.66 10.07
C VAL A 195 -9.60 3.31 8.83
N VAL A 196 -9.10 3.67 7.64
CA VAL A 196 -9.81 3.50 6.38
C VAL A 196 -9.70 2.07 5.86
N PHE A 197 -8.51 1.47 5.94
CA PHE A 197 -8.26 0.14 5.39
C PHE A 197 -9.20 -0.94 5.95
N PRO A 198 -9.49 -1.01 7.27
CA PRO A 198 -10.46 -1.96 7.81
C PRO A 198 -11.88 -1.86 7.22
N VAL A 199 -12.28 -0.68 6.75
CA VAL A 199 -13.60 -0.43 6.15
C VAL A 199 -13.62 -0.87 4.69
N LEU A 200 -12.51 -0.71 3.97
CA LEU A 200 -12.39 -1.08 2.55
C LEU A 200 -12.25 -2.60 2.35
N ILE A 201 -11.52 -3.29 3.24
CA ILE A 201 -11.19 -4.71 3.06
C ILE A 201 -12.42 -5.61 2.85
N PRO A 202 -13.47 -5.58 3.69
CA PRO A 202 -14.62 -6.48 3.52
C PRO A 202 -15.26 -6.41 2.13
N THR A 203 -15.31 -5.21 1.53
CA THR A 203 -15.86 -5.00 0.18
C THR A 203 -14.92 -5.55 -0.90
N LEU A 204 -13.61 -5.34 -0.75
CA LEU A 204 -12.62 -5.72 -1.77
C LEU A 204 -12.29 -7.22 -1.78
N ILE A 205 -12.38 -7.90 -0.63
CA ILE A 205 -12.11 -9.34 -0.53
C ILE A 205 -13.38 -10.20 -0.58
N ALA A 206 -14.54 -9.58 -0.82
CA ALA A 206 -15.82 -10.27 -0.97
C ALA A 206 -15.73 -11.28 -2.11
N GLN A 207 -16.11 -12.53 -1.84
CA GLN A 207 -16.07 -13.62 -2.82
C GLN A 207 -17.34 -13.62 -3.70
N PRO A 208 -17.23 -13.85 -5.02
CA PRO A 208 -15.98 -13.97 -5.78
C PRO A 208 -15.28 -12.61 -5.93
N ILE A 209 -13.94 -12.60 -5.82
CA ILE A 209 -13.17 -11.37 -6.02
C ILE A 209 -13.15 -11.07 -7.52
N THR A 210 -13.80 -9.99 -7.93
CA THR A 210 -13.80 -9.56 -9.33
C THR A 210 -12.42 -9.08 -9.78
N THR A 211 -12.13 -9.15 -11.08
CA THR A 211 -10.89 -8.59 -11.68
C THR A 211 -10.63 -7.16 -11.20
N PHE A 212 -11.70 -6.37 -11.16
CA PHE A 212 -11.66 -4.98 -10.73
C PHE A 212 -11.30 -4.86 -9.23
N ASN A 213 -11.94 -5.63 -8.35
CA ASN A 213 -11.64 -5.61 -6.92
C ASN A 213 -10.23 -6.09 -6.61
N ALA A 214 -9.72 -7.08 -7.36
CA ALA A 214 -8.32 -7.50 -7.28
C ALA A 214 -7.38 -6.33 -7.63
N ARG A 215 -7.56 -5.70 -8.80
CA ARG A 215 -6.73 -4.55 -9.22
C ARG A 215 -6.79 -3.37 -8.23
N ALA A 216 -7.98 -3.05 -7.72
CA ALA A 216 -8.18 -2.01 -6.71
C ALA A 216 -7.45 -2.35 -5.41
N LEU A 217 -7.58 -3.60 -4.93
CA LEU A 217 -6.87 -4.08 -3.75
C LEU A 217 -5.35 -4.03 -3.94
N GLY A 218 -4.83 -4.48 -5.09
CA GLY A 218 -3.40 -4.40 -5.43
C GLY A 218 -2.86 -2.98 -5.38
N SER A 219 -3.65 -2.01 -5.86
CA SER A 219 -3.28 -0.59 -5.80
C SER A 219 -3.28 -0.04 -4.37
N LEU A 220 -4.26 -0.44 -3.55
CA LEU A 220 -4.42 0.07 -2.18
C LEU A 220 -3.43 -0.55 -1.18
N VAL A 221 -3.04 -1.82 -1.36
CA VAL A 221 -2.02 -2.45 -0.49
C VAL A 221 -0.66 -1.76 -0.62
N SER A 222 -0.33 -1.24 -1.81
CA SER A 222 0.93 -0.53 -2.07
C SER A 222 1.10 0.74 -1.24
N VAL A 223 0.00 1.35 -0.77
CA VAL A 223 -0.02 2.57 0.05
C VAL A 223 -0.48 2.33 1.49
N ALA A 224 -0.75 1.08 1.88
CA ALA A 224 -1.30 0.76 3.19
C ALA A 224 -0.26 0.86 4.33
N GLY A 225 1.02 0.66 4.02
CA GLY A 225 2.11 0.61 5.01
C GLY A 225 1.83 -0.37 6.14
N ALA A 226 2.18 0.00 7.38
CA ALA A 226 2.01 -0.86 8.56
C ALA A 226 0.57 -1.33 8.85
N ALA A 227 -0.46 -0.65 8.32
CA ALA A 227 -1.85 -1.08 8.48
C ALA A 227 -2.11 -2.45 7.81
N LEU A 228 -1.28 -2.82 6.82
CA LEU A 228 -1.36 -4.07 6.09
C LEU A 228 -1.14 -5.28 6.99
N ASN A 229 -0.15 -5.24 7.88
CA ASN A 229 0.29 -6.41 8.65
C ASN A 229 -0.83 -7.05 9.48
N ARG A 230 -1.71 -6.23 10.06
CA ARG A 230 -2.84 -6.71 10.87
C ARG A 230 -3.92 -7.42 10.05
N ARG A 231 -3.90 -7.25 8.72
CA ARG A 231 -4.89 -7.77 7.78
C ARG A 231 -4.30 -8.73 6.75
N LEU A 232 -2.98 -8.86 6.70
CA LEU A 232 -2.24 -9.70 5.76
C LEU A 232 -2.83 -11.11 5.67
N THR A 233 -3.02 -11.77 6.81
CA THR A 233 -3.60 -13.12 6.91
C THR A 233 -4.95 -13.21 6.23
N ASN A 234 -5.85 -12.27 6.53
CA ASN A 234 -7.23 -12.30 6.00
C ASN A 234 -7.26 -12.02 4.50
N ILE A 235 -6.45 -11.05 4.05
CA ILE A 235 -6.37 -10.65 2.64
C ILE A 235 -5.79 -11.80 1.82
N LEU A 236 -4.64 -12.34 2.24
CA LEU A 236 -3.97 -13.41 1.51
C LEU A 236 -4.81 -14.69 1.48
N ALA A 237 -5.50 -15.03 2.58
CA ALA A 237 -6.41 -16.18 2.60
C ALA A 237 -7.56 -16.03 1.58
N ALA A 238 -8.16 -14.83 1.48
CA ALA A 238 -9.22 -14.57 0.52
C ALA A 238 -8.73 -14.59 -0.94
N LEU A 239 -7.53 -14.06 -1.21
CA LEU A 239 -6.90 -14.12 -2.53
C LEU A 239 -6.60 -15.57 -2.95
N ILE A 240 -6.04 -16.38 -2.04
CA ILE A 240 -5.80 -17.81 -2.29
C ILE A 240 -7.11 -18.54 -2.57
N GLN A 241 -8.14 -18.30 -1.74
CA GLN A 241 -9.44 -18.94 -1.93
C GLN A 241 -10.02 -18.60 -3.30
N SER A 242 -9.98 -17.32 -3.70
CA SER A 242 -10.48 -16.87 -5.00
C SER A 242 -9.68 -17.50 -6.14
N GLN A 243 -8.33 -17.53 -6.03
CA GLN A 243 -7.44 -18.09 -7.06
C GLN A 243 -7.69 -19.59 -7.30
N VAL A 244 -8.02 -20.35 -6.25
CA VAL A 244 -8.31 -21.80 -6.38
C VAL A 244 -9.63 -22.07 -7.09
N SER A 245 -10.63 -21.21 -6.91
CA SER A 245 -11.96 -21.37 -7.53
C SER A 245 -12.13 -20.67 -8.88
N GLU A 246 -11.23 -19.76 -9.24
CA GLU A 246 -11.36 -18.92 -10.43
C GLU A 246 -10.94 -19.67 -11.70
N THR A 247 -11.66 -19.42 -12.79
CA THR A 247 -11.41 -19.99 -14.11
C THR A 247 -11.14 -18.93 -15.18
N ASP A 248 -11.55 -17.68 -14.93
CA ASP A 248 -11.29 -16.56 -15.81
C ASP A 248 -9.81 -16.13 -15.76
N SER A 249 -9.17 -16.13 -16.94
CA SER A 249 -7.74 -15.84 -17.05
C SER A 249 -7.38 -14.41 -16.67
N GLU A 250 -8.25 -13.43 -16.97
CA GLU A 250 -7.98 -12.02 -16.65
C GLU A 250 -8.04 -11.80 -15.13
N THR A 251 -9.00 -12.45 -14.46
CA THR A 251 -9.14 -12.40 -13.01
C THR A 251 -7.99 -13.12 -12.31
N LEU A 252 -7.54 -14.27 -12.82
CA LEU A 252 -6.35 -14.95 -12.30
C LEU A 252 -5.09 -14.08 -12.38
N GLU A 253 -4.85 -13.40 -13.51
CA GLU A 253 -3.73 -12.48 -13.67
C GLU A 253 -3.81 -11.29 -12.70
N ALA A 254 -5.02 -10.74 -12.51
CA ALA A 254 -5.25 -9.67 -11.54
C ALA A 254 -4.99 -10.13 -10.10
N LEU A 255 -5.41 -11.35 -9.73
CA LEU A 255 -5.15 -11.94 -8.41
C LEU A 255 -3.66 -12.15 -8.18
N GLU A 256 -2.93 -12.68 -9.16
CA GLU A 256 -1.47 -12.90 -9.08
C GLU A 256 -0.69 -11.58 -8.93
N THR A 257 -1.07 -10.57 -9.71
CA THR A 257 -0.49 -9.21 -9.60
C THR A 257 -0.76 -8.63 -8.21
N THR A 258 -1.97 -8.84 -7.67
CA THR A 258 -2.37 -8.35 -6.34
C THR A 258 -1.61 -9.06 -5.22
N ILE A 259 -1.44 -10.38 -5.31
CA ILE A 259 -0.61 -11.15 -4.36
C ILE A 259 0.83 -10.62 -4.40
N THR A 260 1.38 -10.38 -5.59
CA THR A 260 2.74 -9.86 -5.74
C THR A 260 2.90 -8.49 -5.08
N ALA A 261 1.96 -7.55 -5.35
CA ALA A 261 1.96 -6.24 -4.71
C ALA A 261 1.82 -6.34 -3.17
N LEU A 262 0.97 -7.25 -2.69
CA LEU A 262 0.79 -7.51 -1.26
C LEU A 262 2.10 -7.98 -0.59
N LEU A 263 2.81 -8.90 -1.24
CA LEU A 263 4.09 -9.44 -0.76
C LEU A 263 5.20 -8.38 -0.75
N GLN A 264 5.28 -7.53 -1.77
CA GLN A 264 6.23 -6.43 -1.84
C GLN A 264 5.96 -5.33 -0.81
N SER A 265 4.70 -5.18 -0.39
CA SER A 265 4.30 -4.19 0.63
C SER A 265 4.65 -4.62 2.07
N ILE A 266 5.16 -5.84 2.28
CA ILE A 266 5.64 -6.30 3.60
C ILE A 266 7.02 -5.69 3.86
N ASP A 267 7.07 -4.72 4.77
CA ASP A 267 8.27 -3.91 5.03
C ASP A 267 8.97 -4.17 6.37
N ASN A 268 8.46 -5.10 7.19
CA ASN A 268 9.00 -5.37 8.52
C ASN A 268 8.95 -6.85 8.92
N ALA A 269 9.77 -7.19 9.92
CA ALA A 269 9.98 -8.54 10.42
C ALA A 269 8.71 -9.21 10.97
N ASP A 270 7.80 -8.45 11.58
CA ASP A 270 6.54 -8.99 12.10
C ASP A 270 5.62 -9.44 10.96
N GLY A 271 5.53 -8.65 9.89
CA GLY A 271 4.81 -9.00 8.67
C GLY A 271 5.43 -10.23 7.99
N THR A 272 6.76 -10.27 7.88
CA THR A 272 7.50 -11.43 7.35
C THR A 272 7.23 -12.69 8.18
N HIS A 273 7.34 -12.61 9.50
CA HIS A 273 7.06 -13.75 10.38
C HIS A 273 5.63 -14.26 10.22
N THR A 274 4.65 -13.34 10.20
CA THR A 274 3.23 -13.66 10.00
C THR A 274 3.00 -14.39 8.68
N LEU A 275 3.59 -13.89 7.57
CA LEU A 275 3.53 -14.55 6.27
C LEU A 275 4.12 -15.96 6.35
N ILE A 276 5.34 -16.09 6.89
CA ILE A 276 6.05 -17.37 6.93
C ILE A 276 5.29 -18.42 7.74
N MET A 277 4.70 -18.06 8.88
CA MET A 277 3.87 -18.97 9.67
C MET A 277 2.63 -19.42 8.90
N MET A 278 1.94 -18.48 8.23
CA MET A 278 0.80 -18.81 7.37
C MET A 278 1.20 -19.77 6.23
N LEU A 279 2.32 -19.51 5.56
CA LEU A 279 2.79 -20.36 4.46
C LEU A 279 3.12 -21.78 4.96
N PHE A 280 3.72 -21.92 6.14
CA PHE A 280 3.99 -23.24 6.74
C PHE A 280 2.71 -24.03 7.02
N GLU A 281 1.61 -23.37 7.37
CA GLU A 281 0.30 -24.01 7.51
C GLU A 281 -0.28 -24.40 6.15
N LEU A 282 -0.20 -23.51 5.15
CA LEU A 282 -0.74 -23.76 3.81
C LEU A 282 -0.09 -24.96 3.13
N VAL A 283 1.24 -25.11 3.21
CA VAL A 283 1.95 -26.24 2.60
C VAL A 283 1.70 -27.58 3.30
N LYS A 284 1.07 -27.57 4.48
CA LYS A 284 0.64 -28.77 5.22
C LYS A 284 -0.85 -29.08 5.05
N SER A 285 -1.56 -28.30 4.24
CA SER A 285 -2.98 -28.49 3.97
C SER A 285 -3.26 -29.85 3.32
N GLU A 286 -4.38 -30.47 3.66
CA GLU A 286 -4.88 -31.68 2.99
C GLU A 286 -5.24 -31.39 1.51
N ASP A 287 -5.69 -30.17 1.22
CA ASP A 287 -5.96 -29.70 -0.13
C ASP A 287 -4.67 -29.41 -0.90
N ALA A 288 -4.47 -30.15 -2.00
CA ALA A 288 -3.31 -30.03 -2.88
C ALA A 288 -3.21 -28.64 -3.55
N SER A 289 -4.34 -28.01 -3.88
CA SER A 289 -4.35 -26.67 -4.47
C SER A 289 -3.78 -25.66 -3.50
N ARG A 290 -4.15 -25.74 -2.21
CA ARG A 290 -3.60 -24.87 -1.15
C ARG A 290 -2.12 -25.11 -0.90
N ARG A 291 -1.65 -26.37 -0.96
CA ARG A 291 -0.21 -26.68 -0.86
C ARG A 291 0.58 -26.05 -2.01
N SER A 292 0.06 -26.19 -3.23
CA SER A 292 0.64 -25.59 -4.43
C SER A 292 0.69 -24.05 -4.33
N SER A 293 -0.41 -23.41 -3.95
CA SER A 293 -0.46 -21.95 -3.73
C SER A 293 0.54 -21.50 -2.67
N GLY A 294 0.66 -22.21 -1.54
CA GLY A 294 1.65 -21.90 -0.51
C GLY A 294 3.09 -21.92 -1.04
N CYS A 295 3.43 -22.89 -1.89
CA CYS A 295 4.73 -22.96 -2.53
C CYS A 295 4.94 -21.81 -3.54
N ASN A 296 3.95 -21.51 -4.39
CA ASN A 296 4.03 -20.42 -5.36
C ASN A 296 4.21 -19.06 -4.68
N ILE A 297 3.44 -18.79 -3.62
CA ILE A 297 3.55 -17.54 -2.85
C ILE A 297 4.91 -17.42 -2.17
N LEU A 298 5.44 -18.51 -1.60
CA LEU A 298 6.80 -18.52 -1.06
C LEU A 298 7.84 -18.20 -2.14
N ALA A 299 7.70 -18.80 -3.33
CA ALA A 299 8.60 -18.57 -4.45
C ALA A 299 8.57 -17.09 -4.87
N THR A 300 7.37 -16.52 -5.06
CA THR A 300 7.18 -15.10 -5.39
C THR A 300 7.77 -14.21 -4.30
N PHE A 301 7.51 -14.49 -3.02
CA PHE A 301 8.05 -13.71 -1.91
C PHE A 301 9.59 -13.69 -1.92
N CYS A 302 10.24 -14.83 -2.13
CA CYS A 302 11.70 -14.89 -2.17
C CYS A 302 12.32 -14.19 -3.39
N ASN A 303 11.59 -14.08 -4.50
CA ASN A 303 12.07 -13.41 -5.71
C ASN A 303 11.82 -11.90 -5.69
N GLU A 304 10.72 -11.47 -5.09
CA GLU A 304 10.22 -10.09 -5.17
C GLU A 304 10.47 -9.27 -3.89
N SER A 305 10.65 -9.93 -2.73
CA SER A 305 10.85 -9.26 -1.45
C SER A 305 12.33 -9.06 -1.13
N THR A 306 12.63 -7.97 -0.44
CA THR A 306 13.95 -7.69 0.15
C THR A 306 14.08 -8.14 1.61
N GLN A 307 13.02 -8.75 2.16
CA GLN A 307 12.97 -9.14 3.58
C GLN A 307 13.86 -10.36 3.88
N ASP A 308 14.48 -10.34 5.05
CA ASP A 308 15.34 -11.44 5.51
C ASP A 308 14.52 -12.63 6.04
N ILE A 309 14.72 -13.80 5.44
CA ILE A 309 14.12 -15.07 5.87
C ILE A 309 15.15 -16.08 6.40
N SER A 310 16.40 -15.65 6.65
CA SER A 310 17.53 -16.53 7.01
C SER A 310 17.21 -17.51 8.13
N ARG A 311 16.46 -17.07 9.14
CA ARG A 311 16.03 -17.90 10.29
C ARG A 311 15.15 -19.09 9.91
N HIS A 312 14.48 -19.03 8.76
CA HIS A 312 13.53 -20.02 8.29
C HIS A 312 14.05 -20.87 7.13
N ILE A 313 15.22 -20.54 6.57
CA ILE A 313 15.75 -21.21 5.37
C ILE A 313 15.92 -22.72 5.56
N SER A 314 16.54 -23.16 6.65
CA SER A 314 16.76 -24.60 6.87
C SER A 314 15.45 -25.37 7.07
N ASP A 315 14.43 -24.74 7.65
CA ASP A 315 13.11 -25.36 7.82
C ASP A 315 12.36 -25.42 6.49
N TRP A 316 12.42 -24.35 5.70
CA TRP A 316 11.82 -24.31 4.36
C TRP A 316 12.45 -25.32 3.41
N ILE A 317 13.77 -25.40 3.35
CA ILE A 317 14.44 -26.40 2.50
C ILE A 317 14.01 -27.82 2.90
N ARG A 318 13.93 -28.13 4.19
CA ARG A 318 13.45 -29.44 4.67
C ARG A 318 12.01 -29.72 4.22
N VAL A 319 11.10 -28.76 4.43
CA VAL A 319 9.68 -28.92 4.07
C VAL A 319 9.52 -29.07 2.56
N LEU A 320 10.20 -28.24 1.77
CA LEU A 320 10.11 -28.26 0.31
C LEU A 320 10.71 -29.54 -0.29
N ILE A 321 11.80 -30.06 0.27
CA ILE A 321 12.34 -31.37 -0.13
C ILE A 321 11.30 -32.48 0.09
N ASN A 322 10.58 -32.47 1.21
CA ASN A 322 9.53 -33.47 1.45
C ASN A 322 8.37 -33.36 0.45
N LEU A 323 8.04 -32.14 -0.01
CA LEU A 323 6.98 -31.91 -1.01
C LEU A 323 7.40 -32.32 -2.43
N LEU A 324 8.67 -32.62 -2.69
CA LEU A 324 9.11 -33.20 -3.96
C LEU A 324 8.62 -34.65 -4.16
N ASP A 325 8.07 -35.27 -3.11
CA ASP A 325 7.40 -36.58 -3.11
C ASP A 325 5.87 -36.48 -3.00
N ASP A 326 5.29 -35.28 -3.23
CA ASP A 326 3.84 -35.09 -3.14
C ASP A 326 3.10 -35.94 -4.19
N ARG A 327 1.91 -36.43 -3.82
CA ARG A 327 1.06 -37.25 -4.68
C ARG A 327 0.53 -36.48 -5.89
N THR A 328 0.46 -35.15 -5.79
CA THR A 328 -0.08 -34.28 -6.84
C THR A 328 1.05 -33.57 -7.57
N GLN A 329 1.15 -33.81 -8.87
CA GLN A 329 2.23 -33.29 -9.72
C GLN A 329 2.35 -31.75 -9.68
N THR A 330 1.24 -31.03 -9.59
CA THR A 330 1.26 -29.55 -9.51
C THR A 330 1.97 -29.07 -8.24
N VAL A 331 1.79 -29.75 -7.11
CA VAL A 331 2.49 -29.44 -5.85
C VAL A 331 3.98 -29.68 -6.00
N VAL A 332 4.38 -30.79 -6.63
CA VAL A 332 5.80 -31.11 -6.87
C VAL A 332 6.49 -30.02 -7.70
N VAL A 333 5.83 -29.55 -8.76
CA VAL A 333 6.35 -28.47 -9.62
C VAL A 333 6.49 -27.16 -8.84
N SER A 334 5.46 -26.77 -8.10
CA SER A 334 5.48 -25.55 -7.27
C SER A 334 6.50 -25.62 -6.13
N ALA A 335 6.65 -26.78 -5.49
CA ALA A 335 7.64 -27.01 -4.44
C ALA A 335 9.07 -26.89 -4.97
N LEU A 336 9.35 -27.41 -6.18
CA LEU A 336 10.66 -27.26 -6.81
C LEU A 336 10.96 -25.78 -7.15
N ALA A 337 9.98 -25.05 -7.66
CA ALA A 337 10.12 -23.62 -7.94
C ALA A 337 10.41 -22.82 -6.66
N ALA A 338 9.68 -23.11 -5.58
CA ALA A 338 9.89 -22.53 -4.27
C ALA A 338 11.27 -22.88 -3.70
N LEU A 339 11.71 -24.14 -3.83
CA LEU A 339 13.02 -24.59 -3.36
C LEU A 339 14.15 -23.85 -4.10
N ASN A 340 14.02 -23.67 -5.40
CA ASN A 340 14.95 -22.87 -6.20
C ASN A 340 14.97 -21.41 -5.75
N ALA A 341 13.81 -20.81 -5.44
CA ALA A 341 13.74 -19.44 -4.96
C ALA A 341 14.39 -19.28 -3.57
N VAL A 342 14.07 -20.15 -2.61
CA VAL A 342 14.66 -20.13 -1.26
C VAL A 342 16.17 -20.36 -1.29
N THR A 343 16.66 -21.31 -2.09
CA THR A 343 18.11 -21.59 -2.16
C THR A 343 18.91 -20.43 -2.76
N ARG A 344 18.31 -19.63 -3.65
CA ARG A 344 18.94 -18.44 -4.24
C ARG A 344 19.08 -17.27 -3.28
N THR A 345 18.29 -17.22 -2.20
CA THR A 345 18.43 -16.17 -1.19
C THR A 345 19.64 -16.40 -0.27
N VAL A 346 20.20 -17.62 -0.25
CA VAL A 346 21.37 -17.98 0.57
C VAL A 346 22.66 -17.51 -0.09
N ARG A 347 23.53 -16.85 0.68
CA ARG A 347 24.85 -16.42 0.17
C ARG A 347 25.77 -17.63 0.02
N LYS A 348 26.69 -17.57 -0.96
CA LYS A 348 27.56 -18.71 -1.31
C LYS A 348 28.42 -19.21 -0.14
N ASP A 349 28.84 -18.31 0.73
CA ASP A 349 29.62 -18.59 1.94
C ASP A 349 28.80 -19.25 3.06
N GLU A 350 27.47 -19.13 3.03
CA GLU A 350 26.57 -19.73 4.03
C GLU A 350 26.06 -21.12 3.64
N LEU A 351 26.19 -21.49 2.35
CA LEU A 351 25.74 -22.79 1.84
C LEU A 351 26.38 -23.97 2.58
N GLU A 352 27.62 -23.83 3.04
CA GLU A 352 28.33 -24.87 3.81
C GLU A 352 27.53 -25.29 5.06
N GLY A 353 26.92 -24.32 5.75
CA GLY A 353 26.14 -24.55 6.96
C GLY A 353 24.87 -25.38 6.72
N LEU A 354 24.41 -25.50 5.48
CA LEU A 354 23.19 -26.22 5.11
C LEU A 354 23.47 -27.69 4.75
N VAL A 355 24.71 -28.09 4.49
CA VAL A 355 25.05 -29.44 3.97
C VAL A 355 24.45 -30.55 4.82
N GLN A 356 24.62 -30.49 6.15
CA GLN A 356 24.15 -31.54 7.04
C GLN A 356 22.61 -31.62 7.11
N SER A 357 21.93 -30.47 7.18
CA SER A 357 20.46 -30.42 7.29
C SER A 357 19.80 -30.83 5.97
N VAL A 358 20.34 -30.38 4.84
CA VAL A 358 19.87 -30.75 3.49
C VAL A 358 20.07 -32.23 3.26
N ARG A 359 21.25 -32.79 3.54
CA ARG A 359 21.49 -34.23 3.39
C ARG A 359 20.52 -35.05 4.25
N ARG A 360 20.29 -34.66 5.50
CA ARG A 360 19.34 -35.35 6.38
C ARG A 360 17.93 -35.37 5.76
N SER A 361 17.52 -34.27 5.13
CA SER A 361 16.21 -34.14 4.47
C SER A 361 16.14 -35.01 3.21
N VAL A 362 17.17 -34.98 2.36
CA VAL A 362 17.26 -35.83 1.15
C VAL A 362 17.23 -37.32 1.50
N ARG A 363 17.90 -37.74 2.58
CA ARG A 363 17.87 -39.13 3.04
C ARG A 363 16.50 -39.57 3.55
N ALA A 364 15.73 -38.63 4.11
CA ALA A 364 14.42 -38.90 4.69
C ALA A 364 13.29 -38.95 3.64
N VAL A 365 13.49 -38.35 2.46
CA VAL A 365 12.49 -38.33 1.38
C VAL A 365 12.69 -39.48 0.40
N GLY A 366 11.58 -40.04 -0.08
CA GLY A 366 11.57 -41.14 -1.04
C GLY A 366 12.30 -42.40 -0.56
N ILE A 367 12.50 -43.34 -1.49
CA ILE A 367 13.21 -44.60 -1.24
C ILE A 367 14.48 -44.62 -2.09
N PRO A 368 15.66 -44.94 -1.54
CA PRO A 368 16.87 -45.12 -2.33
C PRO A 368 16.67 -46.11 -3.48
N GLY A 369 17.06 -45.74 -4.69
CA GLY A 369 16.90 -46.55 -5.89
C GLY A 369 15.54 -46.39 -6.59
N VAL A 370 14.62 -45.61 -6.01
CA VAL A 370 13.36 -45.21 -6.66
C VAL A 370 13.45 -43.74 -7.04
N ASP A 371 13.07 -43.43 -8.27
CA ASP A 371 13.05 -42.07 -8.79
C ASP A 371 12.08 -41.20 -7.98
N LEU A 372 12.61 -40.13 -7.39
CA LEU A 372 11.83 -39.11 -6.71
C LEU A 372 11.21 -38.16 -7.74
N PRO A 373 9.87 -38.00 -7.80
CA PRO A 373 9.21 -37.21 -8.84
C PRO A 373 9.80 -35.81 -9.03
N GLY A 374 10.05 -35.08 -7.94
CA GLY A 374 10.61 -33.73 -8.01
C GLY A 374 12.07 -33.65 -8.48
N PHE A 375 12.90 -34.67 -8.23
CA PHE A 375 14.27 -34.70 -8.75
C PHE A 375 14.31 -35.02 -10.24
N CYS A 376 13.31 -35.74 -10.74
CA CYS A 376 13.17 -36.08 -12.15
C CYS A 376 12.53 -34.97 -13.01
N LEU A 377 12.10 -33.86 -12.41
CA LEU A 377 11.68 -32.66 -13.14
C LEU A 377 12.86 -32.00 -13.87
N PRO A 378 12.61 -31.16 -14.89
CA PRO A 378 13.66 -30.37 -15.53
C PRO A 378 14.45 -29.55 -14.51
N LYS A 379 15.75 -29.84 -14.41
CA LYS A 379 16.66 -29.25 -13.42
C LYS A 379 16.28 -29.53 -11.95
N GLY A 380 15.64 -30.67 -11.66
CA GLY A 380 15.10 -31.00 -10.34
C GLY A 380 16.08 -30.95 -9.16
N ILE A 381 17.34 -31.39 -9.37
CA ILE A 381 18.37 -31.35 -8.33
C ILE A 381 19.17 -30.03 -8.28
N ALA A 382 18.95 -29.12 -9.24
CA ALA A 382 19.71 -27.88 -9.35
C ALA A 382 19.69 -26.99 -8.09
N PRO A 383 18.59 -26.89 -7.33
CA PRO A 383 18.58 -26.08 -6.11
C PRO A 383 19.49 -26.61 -5.00
N LEU A 384 19.70 -27.93 -4.95
CA LEU A 384 20.42 -28.59 -3.86
C LEU A 384 21.90 -28.84 -4.20
N LEU A 385 22.20 -29.06 -5.48
CA LEU A 385 23.55 -29.40 -5.92
C LEU A 385 24.62 -28.35 -5.51
N PRO A 386 24.39 -27.03 -5.66
CA PRO A 386 25.37 -26.01 -5.24
C PRO A 386 25.72 -26.07 -3.75
N ILE A 387 24.77 -26.48 -2.89
CA ILE A 387 25.00 -26.62 -1.45
C ILE A 387 26.06 -27.69 -1.20
N PHE A 388 25.91 -28.85 -1.84
CA PHE A 388 26.87 -29.94 -1.69
C PHE A 388 28.21 -29.64 -2.36
N LEU A 389 28.21 -29.06 -3.57
CA LEU A 389 29.45 -28.68 -4.27
C LEU A 389 30.26 -27.67 -3.45
N GLN A 390 29.60 -26.66 -2.86
CA GLN A 390 30.27 -25.70 -2.01
C GLN A 390 30.91 -26.36 -0.78
N GLY A 391 30.18 -27.24 -0.10
CA GLY A 391 30.73 -28.01 1.03
C GLY A 391 31.86 -28.96 0.65
N LEU A 392 31.82 -29.52 -0.57
CA LEU A 392 32.86 -30.42 -1.09
C LEU A 392 34.17 -29.66 -1.38
N MET A 393 34.07 -28.46 -1.96
CA MET A 393 35.24 -27.64 -2.29
C MET A 393 35.83 -26.98 -1.04
N ASN A 394 34.98 -26.38 -0.21
CA ASN A 394 35.40 -25.40 0.79
C ASN A 394 35.18 -25.83 2.24
N GLY A 395 34.43 -26.91 2.48
CA GLY A 395 34.08 -27.32 3.84
C GLY A 395 35.18 -28.09 4.59
N SER A 396 34.96 -28.29 5.89
CA SER A 396 35.77 -29.17 6.74
C SER A 396 35.72 -30.64 6.27
N ASN A 397 36.63 -31.50 6.74
CA ASN A 397 36.67 -32.93 6.36
C ASN A 397 35.30 -33.62 6.54
N ALA A 398 34.61 -33.38 7.66
CA ALA A 398 33.29 -33.94 7.91
C ALA A 398 32.22 -33.40 6.95
N ILE A 399 32.32 -32.13 6.56
CA ILE A 399 31.38 -31.50 5.62
C ILE A 399 31.64 -31.97 4.20
N ARG A 400 32.90 -32.15 3.79
CA ARG A 400 33.27 -32.74 2.49
C ARG A 400 32.75 -34.15 2.35
N GLU A 401 32.92 -34.98 3.38
CA GLU A 401 32.35 -36.32 3.43
C GLU A 401 30.82 -36.29 3.32
N ALA A 402 30.17 -35.43 4.11
CA ALA A 402 28.72 -35.25 4.04
C ALA A 402 28.25 -34.77 2.67
N SER A 403 28.98 -33.87 2.01
CA SER A 403 28.68 -33.40 0.66
C SER A 403 28.79 -34.50 -0.38
N ALA A 404 29.88 -35.28 -0.37
CA ALA A 404 30.06 -36.39 -1.31
C ALA A 404 28.94 -37.43 -1.16
N LEU A 405 28.61 -37.78 0.08
CA LEU A 405 27.50 -38.70 0.36
C LEU A 405 26.14 -38.09 0.00
N GLY A 406 25.96 -36.78 0.19
CA GLY A 406 24.75 -36.06 -0.21
C GLY A 406 24.52 -36.05 -1.71
N ILE A 407 25.58 -35.88 -2.51
CA ILE A 407 25.53 -36.03 -3.97
C ILE A 407 25.13 -37.46 -4.34
N GLY A 408 25.70 -38.46 -3.67
CA GLY A 408 25.29 -39.87 -3.83
C GLY A 408 23.81 -40.10 -3.49
N ASP A 409 23.32 -39.51 -2.41
CA ASP A 409 21.92 -39.60 -1.97
C ASP A 409 20.97 -38.98 -3.01
N LEU A 410 21.37 -37.91 -3.71
CA LEU A 410 20.63 -37.32 -4.83
C LEU A 410 20.62 -38.24 -6.05
N ILE A 411 21.77 -38.77 -6.46
CA ILE A 411 21.90 -39.65 -7.64
C ILE A 411 21.03 -40.89 -7.47
N GLN A 412 21.00 -41.49 -6.27
CA GLN A 412 20.19 -42.68 -5.99
C GLN A 412 18.67 -42.47 -6.12
N ARG A 413 18.21 -41.22 -6.18
CA ARG A 413 16.79 -40.82 -6.25
C ARG A 413 16.46 -40.05 -7.52
N THR A 414 17.39 -40.00 -8.49
CA THR A 414 17.21 -39.23 -9.71
C THR A 414 17.40 -40.13 -10.92
N SER A 415 16.48 -40.04 -11.88
CA SER A 415 16.57 -40.83 -13.10
C SER A 415 17.81 -40.48 -13.92
N ALA A 416 18.32 -41.43 -14.70
CA ALA A 416 19.48 -41.21 -15.57
C ALA A 416 19.27 -40.04 -16.55
N ASP A 417 18.05 -39.87 -17.07
CA ASP A 417 17.72 -38.77 -17.99
C ASP A 417 17.76 -37.41 -17.30
N ALA A 418 17.26 -37.31 -16.07
CA ALA A 418 17.29 -36.07 -15.30
C ALA A 418 18.71 -35.70 -14.80
N LEU A 419 19.61 -36.68 -14.66
CA LEU A 419 21.01 -36.46 -14.28
C LEU A 419 21.91 -35.96 -15.42
N LYS A 420 21.59 -36.26 -16.69
CA LYS A 420 22.40 -35.88 -17.87
C LYS A 420 22.92 -34.43 -17.86
N PRO A 421 22.12 -33.40 -17.49
CA PRO A 421 22.58 -32.01 -17.48
C PRO A 421 23.62 -31.68 -16.39
N PHE A 422 23.77 -32.54 -15.38
CA PHE A 422 24.59 -32.29 -14.19
C PHE A 422 25.87 -33.10 -14.15
N VAL A 423 26.06 -34.06 -15.07
CA VAL A 423 27.20 -34.99 -15.05
C VAL A 423 28.53 -34.26 -14.93
N THR A 424 28.75 -33.21 -15.74
CA THR A 424 30.00 -32.43 -15.72
C THR A 424 30.24 -31.62 -14.44
N GLN A 425 29.19 -31.37 -13.66
CA GLN A 425 29.32 -30.69 -12.36
C GLN A 425 29.56 -31.68 -11.22
N ILE A 426 29.15 -32.94 -11.42
CA ILE A 426 29.21 -34.03 -10.44
C ILE A 426 30.53 -34.81 -10.56
N THR A 427 31.02 -35.02 -11.78
CA THR A 427 32.31 -35.68 -12.09
C THR A 427 33.44 -34.67 -12.16
#